data_AF-A0A5C7Q717-F1
#
_entry.id   AF-A0A5C7Q717-F1
#
_cell.length_a   1.000
_cell.length_b   1.000
_cell.length_c   1.000
_cell.angle_alpha   90.00
_cell.angle_beta   90.00
_cell.angle_gamma   90.00
#
_symmetry.space_group_name_H-M   'P 1'
#
loop_
_entity.id
_entity.type
_entity.pdbx_description
1 polymer ?
#
loop_
_entity_poly.entity_id
_entity_poly.type
_entity_poly.pdbx_seq_one_letter_code
_entity_poly.pdbx_strand_id
1 'polypeptide(L)'
;MKKFAILAVIVGAVVVGAQSLQQLELVRTARLTAFPGGLHIGPESMHTTNAKINADRITRTLGATATVNFASGSILYDLSSAITVLGARTGDPCFVGAPNTLGYDGGAGRNATFSCYVSANDAVIIKHCPVGTADDPPSASYSVRVISAQ
;
A
#
# COMPACT_ATOMS: atom_id res chain seq x y z
N MET A 1 28.71 37.47 58.53
CA MET A 1 28.65 36.02 58.21
C MET A 1 27.24 35.68 57.72
N LYS A 2 26.92 35.92 56.44
CA LYS A 2 25.55 35.75 55.87
C LYS A 2 25.57 35.49 54.34
N LYS A 3 26.66 34.95 53.79
CA LYS A 3 26.84 34.76 52.34
C LYS A 3 27.01 33.29 51.90
N PHE A 4 26.93 32.32 52.81
CA PHE A 4 27.13 30.90 52.48
C PHE A 4 25.84 30.05 52.44
N ALA A 5 24.66 30.64 52.69
CA ALA A 5 23.41 29.88 52.75
C ALA A 5 22.61 29.85 51.43
N ILE A 6 22.98 30.63 50.41
CA ILE A 6 22.20 30.74 49.16
C ILE A 6 22.68 29.76 48.08
N LEU A 7 23.93 29.29 48.15
CA LEU A 7 24.47 28.36 47.15
C LEU A 7 23.99 26.91 47.34
N ALA A 8 23.60 26.52 48.55
CA ALA A 8 23.12 25.15 48.84
C ALA A 8 21.68 24.90 48.37
N VAL A 9 20.87 25.95 48.18
CA VAL A 9 19.47 25.82 47.72
C VAL A 9 19.39 25.63 46.20
N ILE A 10 20.39 26.08 45.45
CA ILE A 10 20.41 25.92 43.98
C ILE A 10 20.89 24.52 43.59
N VAL A 11 21.75 23.87 44.38
CA VAL A 11 22.21 22.50 44.11
C VAL A 11 21.15 21.45 44.49
N GLY A 12 20.25 21.76 45.43
CA GLY A 12 19.14 20.87 45.82
C GLY A 12 17.94 20.86 44.86
N ALA A 13 17.79 21.87 44.00
CA ALA A 13 16.64 21.99 43.09
C ALA A 13 16.86 21.38 41.69
N VAL A 14 18.09 20.95 41.36
CA VAL A 14 18.41 20.33 40.05
C VAL A 14 18.29 18.79 40.09
N VAL A 15 17.93 18.21 41.23
CA VAL A 15 17.80 16.74 41.40
C VAL A 15 16.33 16.27 41.39
N VAL A 16 15.40 17.09 40.87
CA VAL A 16 14.00 16.68 40.65
C VAL A 16 13.56 17.06 39.24
N GLY A 17 14.27 16.52 38.25
CA GLY A 17 13.96 16.68 36.83
C GLY A 17 14.27 15.46 35.97
N ALA A 18 14.72 14.35 36.58
CA ALA A 18 14.83 13.05 35.92
C ALA A 18 13.44 12.40 35.82
N GLN A 19 12.45 13.15 35.35
CA GLN A 19 11.23 12.53 34.84
C GLN A 19 11.61 12.00 33.46
N SER A 20 12.01 10.73 33.47
CA SER A 20 11.85 9.79 32.39
C SER A 20 11.25 10.41 31.13
N LEU A 21 12.10 11.02 30.31
CA LEU A 21 11.89 10.99 28.88
C LEU A 21 12.06 9.51 28.54
N GLN A 22 10.97 8.75 28.71
CA GLN A 22 10.76 7.56 27.92
C GLN A 22 10.84 8.07 26.49
N GLN A 23 12.05 8.08 25.94
CA GLN A 23 12.23 8.03 24.50
C GLN A 23 11.29 6.91 24.09
N LEU A 24 10.21 7.31 23.42
CA LEU A 24 9.35 6.39 22.72
C LEU A 24 10.32 5.73 21.74
N GLU A 25 10.90 4.60 22.16
CA GLU A 25 11.68 3.78 21.27
C GLU A 25 10.63 3.37 20.26
N LEU A 26 10.68 4.03 19.11
CA LEU A 26 9.86 3.70 17.98
C LEU A 26 10.36 2.33 17.58
N VAL A 27 9.79 1.31 18.23
CA VAL A 27 10.00 -0.09 17.92
C VAL A 27 9.68 -0.18 16.45
N ARG A 28 10.73 -0.22 15.62
CA ARG A 28 10.67 -0.47 14.17
C ARG A 28 10.19 -1.90 13.95
N THR A 29 8.97 -2.17 14.41
CA THR A 29 8.18 -3.26 13.88
C THR A 29 7.80 -2.80 12.49
N ALA A 30 8.20 -3.56 11.49
CA ALA A 30 7.95 -3.30 10.07
C ALA A 30 6.48 -2.93 9.83
N ARG A 31 6.18 -1.63 9.90
CA ARG A 31 4.90 -1.01 9.63
C ARG A 31 5.21 0.12 8.69
N LEU A 32 5.05 -0.15 7.39
CA LEU A 32 5.00 0.83 6.32
C LEU A 32 5.78 2.11 6.66
N THR A 33 7.10 1.99 6.84
CA THR A 33 7.92 3.16 7.13
C THR A 33 7.88 3.99 5.86
N ALA A 34 7.01 4.99 5.83
CA ALA A 34 7.26 6.16 5.02
C ALA A 34 8.63 6.65 5.46
N PHE A 35 9.66 6.28 4.69
CA PHE A 35 10.98 6.85 4.87
C PHE A 35 10.80 8.37 4.79
N PRO A 36 11.61 9.16 5.51
CA PRO A 36 11.74 10.58 5.20
C PRO A 36 12.03 10.69 3.69
N GLY A 37 11.04 11.11 2.88
CA GLY A 37 11.16 11.16 1.42
C GLY A 37 10.27 10.24 0.57
N GLY A 38 9.39 9.40 1.13
CA GLY A 38 8.29 8.76 0.36
C GLY A 38 8.02 7.27 0.61
N LEU A 39 7.09 6.70 -0.18
CA LEU A 39 6.77 5.27 -0.19
C LEU A 39 7.69 4.52 -1.16
N HIS A 40 8.17 3.36 -0.76
CA HIS A 40 9.13 2.56 -1.52
C HIS A 40 8.66 1.11 -1.67
N ILE A 41 9.11 0.45 -2.73
CA ILE A 41 8.90 -0.99 -2.95
C ILE A 41 9.90 -1.80 -2.10
N GLY A 42 9.38 -2.78 -1.37
CA GLY A 42 10.19 -3.73 -0.59
C GLY A 42 10.57 -3.25 0.82
N PRO A 43 11.17 -4.14 1.63
CA PRO A 43 11.64 -3.82 2.98
C PRO A 43 12.86 -2.89 2.96
N GLU A 44 13.09 -2.18 4.07
CA GLU A 44 14.21 -1.26 4.26
C GLU A 44 15.59 -1.89 4.00
N SER A 45 15.75 -3.16 4.31
CA SER A 45 17.00 -3.87 4.07
C SER A 45 17.40 -3.96 2.60
N MET A 46 16.48 -3.73 1.66
CA MET A 46 16.79 -3.67 0.21
C MET A 46 17.33 -2.29 -0.21
N HIS A 47 17.18 -1.27 0.63
CA HIS A 47 17.51 0.13 0.35
C HIS A 47 18.91 0.49 0.85
N THR A 48 19.91 -0.31 0.47
CA THR A 48 21.29 -0.19 0.96
C THR A 48 22.10 0.96 0.34
N THR A 49 21.60 1.57 -0.73
CA THR A 49 22.25 2.70 -1.42
C THR A 49 21.22 3.74 -1.85
N ASN A 50 21.64 5.00 -1.98
CA ASN A 50 20.76 6.08 -2.49
C ASN A 50 20.23 5.78 -3.90
N ALA A 51 20.97 5.06 -4.73
CA ALA A 51 20.52 4.65 -6.06
C ALA A 51 19.35 3.66 -5.98
N LYS A 52 19.42 2.67 -5.06
CA LYS A 52 18.31 1.73 -4.81
C LYS A 52 17.10 2.43 -4.19
N ILE A 53 17.33 3.28 -3.19
CA ILE A 53 16.27 4.11 -2.60
C ILE A 53 15.51 4.88 -3.69
N ASN A 54 16.23 5.59 -4.57
CA ASN A 54 15.59 6.39 -5.61
C ASN A 54 14.89 5.53 -6.67
N ALA A 55 15.43 4.37 -7.01
CA ALA A 55 14.85 3.46 -7.99
C ALA A 55 13.57 2.78 -7.48
N ASP A 56 13.51 2.44 -6.19
CA ASP A 56 12.38 1.73 -5.59
C ASP A 56 11.30 2.70 -5.06
N ARG A 57 11.55 4.02 -5.10
CA ARG A 57 10.60 5.04 -4.66
C ARG A 57 9.42 5.16 -5.62
N ILE A 58 8.22 5.07 -5.08
CA ILE A 58 6.97 5.36 -5.80
C ILE A 58 6.81 6.88 -5.88
N THR A 59 7.02 7.43 -7.06
CA THR A 59 6.86 8.87 -7.34
C THR A 59 5.50 9.21 -7.93
N ARG A 60 4.84 8.25 -8.57
CA ARG A 60 3.56 8.47 -9.26
C ARG A 60 2.67 7.24 -9.17
N THR A 61 1.42 7.47 -8.77
CA THR A 61 0.36 6.47 -8.81
C THR A 61 -0.79 6.96 -9.68
N LEU A 62 -1.26 6.11 -10.57
CA LEU A 62 -2.40 6.35 -11.44
C LEU A 62 -3.56 5.47 -10.98
N GLY A 63 -4.78 5.83 -11.35
CA GLY A 63 -5.92 5.01 -11.00
C GLY A 63 -7.12 5.26 -11.87
N ALA A 64 -7.93 4.22 -12.00
CA ALA A 64 -9.24 4.29 -12.60
C ALA A 64 -10.17 3.32 -11.87
N THR A 65 -11.46 3.47 -12.14
CA THR A 65 -12.50 2.56 -11.69
C THR A 65 -13.35 2.22 -12.90
N ALA A 66 -13.73 0.95 -13.05
CA ALA A 66 -14.61 0.50 -14.11
C ALA A 66 -15.59 -0.55 -13.59
N THR A 67 -16.78 -0.58 -14.19
CA THR A 67 -17.69 -1.70 -14.02
C THR A 67 -17.20 -2.86 -14.87
N VAL A 68 -16.91 -3.98 -14.24
CA VAL A 68 -16.46 -5.21 -14.91
C VAL A 68 -17.47 -6.30 -14.63
N ASN A 69 -17.80 -7.05 -15.67
CA ASN A 69 -18.64 -8.24 -15.62
C ASN A 69 -17.83 -9.43 -16.11
N PHE A 70 -17.46 -10.32 -15.20
CA PHE A 70 -16.83 -11.61 -15.52
C PHE A 70 -17.97 -12.59 -15.78
N ALA A 71 -18.41 -12.69 -17.03
CA ALA A 71 -19.67 -13.32 -17.39
C ALA A 71 -19.54 -14.84 -17.59
N SER A 72 -18.42 -15.45 -17.20
CA SER A 72 -18.00 -16.70 -17.82
C SER A 72 -18.81 -17.93 -17.43
N GLY A 73 -19.61 -18.01 -16.35
CA GLY A 73 -20.36 -19.23 -15.99
C GLY A 73 -19.51 -20.52 -15.89
N SER A 74 -18.19 -20.40 -15.93
CA SER A 74 -17.22 -21.49 -16.04
C SER A 74 -16.15 -21.28 -14.99
N ILE A 75 -15.61 -22.37 -14.46
CA ILE A 75 -14.51 -22.34 -13.46
C ILE A 75 -13.14 -21.98 -14.08
N LEU A 76 -13.12 -21.29 -15.23
CA LEU A 76 -11.90 -20.93 -15.96
C LEU A 76 -11.49 -19.48 -15.68
N TYR A 77 -10.26 -19.15 -16.05
CA TYR A 77 -9.76 -17.78 -15.99
C TYR A 77 -10.53 -16.89 -16.96
N ASP A 78 -10.99 -15.74 -16.46
CA ASP A 78 -11.66 -14.73 -17.28
C ASP A 78 -10.90 -13.39 -17.24
N LEU A 79 -11.04 -12.60 -18.30
CA LEU A 79 -10.38 -11.30 -18.47
C LEU A 79 -11.43 -10.21 -18.64
N SER A 80 -11.20 -9.08 -17.98
CA SER A 80 -12.01 -7.89 -18.20
C SER A 80 -11.78 -7.31 -19.59
N SER A 81 -12.70 -6.46 -20.05
CA SER A 81 -12.37 -5.46 -21.06
C SER A 81 -11.28 -4.51 -20.55
N ALA A 82 -10.60 -3.81 -21.47
CA ALA A 82 -9.60 -2.82 -21.11
C ALA A 82 -10.21 -1.68 -20.27
N ILE A 83 -9.57 -1.38 -19.16
CA ILE A 83 -9.84 -0.22 -18.31
C ILE A 83 -8.84 0.86 -18.68
N THR A 84 -9.34 2.04 -19.06
CA THR A 84 -8.47 3.17 -19.40
C THR A 84 -7.85 3.78 -18.15
N VAL A 85 -6.51 3.72 -18.04
CA VAL A 85 -5.72 4.37 -16.99
C VAL A 85 -4.68 5.28 -17.66
N LEU A 86 -5.04 6.55 -17.86
CA LEU A 86 -4.19 7.50 -18.58
C LEU A 86 -2.81 7.67 -17.92
N GLY A 87 -1.77 7.55 -18.73
CA GLY A 87 -0.36 7.63 -18.34
C GLY A 87 0.28 6.28 -17.98
N ALA A 88 -0.47 5.18 -17.97
CA ALA A 88 0.05 3.85 -17.69
C ALA A 88 0.82 3.30 -18.90
N ARG A 89 1.99 2.70 -18.67
CA ARG A 89 2.79 2.05 -19.71
C ARG A 89 2.78 0.54 -19.53
N THR A 90 2.87 -0.20 -20.64
CA THR A 90 3.05 -1.65 -20.59
C THR A 90 4.20 -2.03 -19.66
N GLY A 91 3.94 -2.96 -18.74
CA GLY A 91 4.90 -3.39 -17.73
C GLY A 91 4.89 -2.60 -16.41
N ASP A 92 4.18 -1.48 -16.32
CA ASP A 92 3.97 -0.80 -15.04
C ASP A 92 3.25 -1.76 -14.06
N PRO A 93 3.70 -1.88 -12.79
CA PRO A 93 2.99 -2.66 -11.79
C PRO A 93 1.59 -2.12 -11.52
N CYS A 94 0.62 -3.01 -11.36
CA CYS A 94 -0.73 -2.60 -10.99
C CYS A 94 -1.33 -3.47 -9.88
N PHE A 95 -2.32 -2.89 -9.21
CA PHE A 95 -3.07 -3.49 -8.12
C PHE A 95 -4.55 -3.34 -8.43
N VAL A 96 -5.28 -4.42 -8.21
CA VAL A 96 -6.74 -4.42 -8.27
C VAL A 96 -7.30 -4.30 -6.85
N GLY A 97 -8.16 -3.32 -6.64
CA GLY A 97 -8.94 -3.20 -5.42
C GLY A 97 -10.13 -4.16 -5.46
N ALA A 98 -10.52 -4.67 -4.31
CA ALA A 98 -11.68 -5.54 -4.20
C ALA A 98 -12.94 -4.83 -4.75
N PRO A 99 -13.78 -5.51 -5.54
CA PRO A 99 -15.05 -4.97 -5.99
C PRO A 99 -15.97 -4.68 -4.80
N ASN A 100 -16.78 -3.62 -4.93
CA ASN A 100 -17.67 -3.15 -3.87
C ASN A 100 -18.80 -4.11 -3.49
N THR A 101 -19.00 -5.19 -4.25
CA THR A 101 -20.01 -6.22 -4.02
C THR A 101 -19.47 -7.46 -3.29
N LEU A 102 -18.15 -7.63 -3.17
CA LEU A 102 -17.55 -8.70 -2.38
C LEU A 102 -17.60 -8.31 -0.89
N GLY A 103 -18.75 -8.52 -0.26
CA GLY A 103 -18.93 -8.36 1.18
C GLY A 103 -18.22 -9.46 1.99
N TYR A 104 -17.93 -9.15 3.25
CA TYR A 104 -17.37 -10.10 4.23
C TYR A 104 -18.30 -11.30 4.48
N ASP A 105 -19.62 -11.09 4.41
CA ASP A 105 -20.66 -12.01 4.87
C ASP A 105 -21.22 -12.98 3.80
N GLY A 106 -20.64 -13.02 2.59
CA GLY A 106 -21.06 -13.93 1.53
C GLY A 106 -21.47 -13.20 0.26
N GLY A 107 -20.85 -13.58 -0.86
CA GLY A 107 -21.13 -13.07 -2.20
C GLY A 107 -20.45 -13.95 -3.23
N ALA A 108 -20.98 -13.98 -4.45
CA ALA A 108 -20.35 -14.70 -5.58
C ALA A 108 -18.98 -14.07 -5.89
N GLY A 109 -17.99 -14.90 -6.24
CA GLY A 109 -16.59 -14.49 -6.44
C GLY A 109 -15.68 -14.45 -5.18
N ARG A 110 -16.14 -14.92 -4.00
CA ARG A 110 -15.32 -14.93 -2.76
C ARG A 110 -14.11 -15.86 -2.81
N ASN A 111 -14.22 -16.96 -3.54
CA ASN A 111 -13.16 -17.96 -3.66
C ASN A 111 -12.40 -17.74 -4.97
N ALA A 112 -11.93 -16.52 -5.21
CA ALA A 112 -11.23 -16.17 -6.42
C ALA A 112 -10.04 -15.25 -6.14
N THR A 113 -9.07 -15.29 -7.04
CA THR A 113 -7.97 -14.32 -7.07
C THR A 113 -8.24 -13.31 -8.19
N PHE A 114 -8.02 -12.04 -7.88
CA PHE A 114 -8.00 -10.97 -8.87
C PHE A 114 -6.57 -10.47 -9.01
N SER A 115 -6.09 -10.37 -10.25
CA SER A 115 -4.83 -9.69 -10.57
C SER A 115 -5.06 -8.73 -11.72
N CYS A 116 -4.09 -7.88 -12.01
CA CYS A 116 -4.15 -7.02 -13.18
C CYS A 116 -2.80 -6.95 -13.86
N TYR A 117 -2.79 -6.47 -15.10
CA TYR A 117 -1.58 -6.06 -15.81
C TYR A 117 -1.90 -4.93 -16.80
N VAL A 118 -0.89 -4.10 -17.10
CA VAL A 118 -1.00 -3.07 -18.13
C VAL A 118 -0.71 -3.73 -19.49
N SER A 119 -1.78 -4.01 -20.24
CA SER A 119 -1.76 -4.75 -21.51
C SER A 119 -1.20 -3.95 -22.67
N ALA A 120 -1.44 -2.64 -22.68
CA ALA A 120 -0.95 -1.66 -23.65
C ALA A 120 -0.91 -0.29 -22.96
N ASN A 121 -0.38 0.73 -23.65
CA ASN A 121 -0.44 2.10 -23.14
C ASN A 121 -1.88 2.48 -22.78
N ASP A 122 -2.04 3.05 -21.60
CA ASP A 122 -3.31 3.47 -21.02
C ASP A 122 -4.35 2.36 -20.80
N ALA A 123 -3.99 1.08 -20.94
CA ALA A 123 -4.94 -0.03 -20.92
C ALA A 123 -4.60 -1.11 -19.89
N VAL A 124 -5.39 -1.19 -18.82
CA VAL A 124 -5.28 -2.21 -17.76
C VAL A 124 -6.32 -3.31 -17.96
N ILE A 125 -5.92 -4.56 -17.82
CA ILE A 125 -6.81 -5.73 -17.79
C ILE A 125 -6.81 -6.30 -16.39
N ILE A 126 -7.99 -6.63 -15.87
CA ILE A 126 -8.15 -7.43 -14.65
C ILE A 126 -8.35 -8.88 -15.08
N LYS A 127 -7.61 -9.78 -14.45
CA LYS A 127 -7.78 -11.22 -14.56
C LYS A 127 -8.52 -11.74 -13.34
N HIS A 128 -9.61 -12.45 -13.58
CA HIS A 128 -10.35 -13.22 -12.59
C HIS A 128 -9.91 -14.69 -12.64
N CYS A 129 -9.63 -15.26 -11.47
CA CYS A 129 -9.15 -16.62 -11.28
C CYS A 129 -9.99 -17.33 -10.23
N PRO A 130 -11.06 -18.06 -10.60
CA PRO A 130 -11.86 -18.81 -9.64
C PRO A 130 -11.04 -19.97 -9.04
N VAL A 131 -11.36 -20.34 -7.79
CA VAL A 131 -10.78 -21.48 -7.08
C VAL A 131 -11.87 -22.53 -6.87
N GLY A 132 -11.69 -23.72 -7.45
CA GLY A 132 -12.65 -24.81 -7.34
C GLY A 132 -13.97 -24.47 -8.02
N THR A 133 -15.08 -24.60 -7.30
CA THR A 133 -16.44 -24.30 -7.79
C THR A 133 -16.87 -22.86 -7.46
N ALA A 134 -15.94 -21.91 -7.44
CA ALA A 134 -16.27 -20.52 -7.14
C ALA A 134 -17.16 -19.95 -8.25
N ASP A 135 -18.28 -19.36 -7.86
CA ASP A 135 -19.13 -18.60 -8.77
C ASP A 135 -18.40 -17.35 -9.27
N ASP A 136 -18.65 -16.98 -10.52
CA ASP A 136 -18.18 -15.71 -11.05
C ASP A 136 -18.75 -14.54 -10.24
N PRO A 137 -17.95 -13.50 -9.96
CA PRO A 137 -18.45 -12.32 -9.30
C PRO A 137 -19.51 -11.64 -10.19
N PRO A 138 -20.57 -11.06 -9.59
CA PRO A 138 -21.53 -10.28 -10.35
C PRO A 138 -20.84 -9.06 -10.96
N SER A 139 -21.47 -8.48 -11.99
CA SER A 139 -21.06 -7.17 -12.52
C SER A 139 -20.90 -6.16 -11.38
N ALA A 140 -19.69 -5.63 -11.22
CA ALA A 140 -19.33 -4.82 -10.07
C ALA A 140 -18.29 -3.77 -10.42
N SER A 141 -18.12 -2.79 -9.53
CA SER A 141 -17.15 -1.72 -9.70
C SER A 141 -15.79 -2.15 -9.16
N TYR A 142 -14.80 -2.27 -10.04
CA TYR A 142 -13.42 -2.59 -9.69
C TYR A 142 -12.56 -1.33 -9.81
N SER A 143 -11.69 -1.12 -8.82
CA SER A 143 -10.68 -0.07 -8.88
C SER A 143 -9.34 -0.66 -9.26
N VAL A 144 -8.58 0.05 -10.08
CA VAL A 144 -7.19 -0.27 -10.40
C VAL A 144 -6.29 0.88 -9.97
N ARG A 145 -5.10 0.51 -9.49
CA ARG A 145 -4.00 1.44 -9.21
C ARG A 145 -2.77 0.97 -9.95
N VAL A 146 -2.09 1.89 -10.62
CA VAL A 146 -0.85 1.62 -11.36
C VAL A 146 0.27 2.44 -10.74
N ILE A 147 1.38 1.80 -10.39
CA ILE A 147 2.62 2.50 -10.05
C ILE A 147 3.32 2.76 -11.36
N SER A 148 3.42 4.03 -11.74
CA SER A 148 3.98 4.34 -13.05
C SER A 148 5.45 4.72 -12.97
N ALA A 149 6.23 4.18 -13.91
CA ALA A 149 7.65 4.49 -14.05
C ALA A 149 7.94 5.79 -14.82
N GLN A 150 6.91 6.59 -15.18
CA GLN A 150 7.12 7.93 -15.74
C GLN A 150 7.28 8.98 -14.65
#